data_AF-A0A659UKH0-F1
#
_entry.id   AF-A0A659UKH0-F1
#
_cell.length_a   1.000
_cell.length_b   1.000
_cell.length_c   1.000
_cell.angle_alpha   90.00
_cell.angle_beta   90.00
_cell.angle_gamma   90.00
#
_symmetry.space_group_name_H-M   'P 1'
#
loop_
_entity.id
_entity.type
_entity.pdbx_description
1 polymer ?
#
loop_
_entity_poly.entity_id
_entity_poly.type
_entity_poly.pdbx_seq_one_letter_code
_entity_poly.pdbx_strand_id
1 'polypeptide(L)'
;KIGDIFAHRGISQVRKAAGNMAMFDQALVAMDEATDGDLVFANFVDFDTEFGHRRDVAGYAAALEAFDRRLPEAFAKLKQGDLLILTADHGNDPTWRGTDHTRERIPVIGTG
;
A
#
# COMPACT_ATOMS: atom_id res chain seq x y z
N LYS A 1 6.49 1.73 6.77
CA LYS A 1 7.85 1.46 6.23
C LYS A 1 8.43 2.60 5.39
N ILE A 2 7.61 3.45 4.73
CA ILE A 2 8.12 4.54 3.85
C ILE A 2 9.23 5.38 4.48
N GLY A 3 9.04 5.91 5.69
CA GLY A 3 10.07 6.70 6.37
C GLY A 3 11.41 5.98 6.49
N ASP A 4 11.40 4.69 6.82
CA ASP A 4 12.60 3.87 6.95
C ASP A 4 13.25 3.59 5.57
N ILE A 5 12.44 3.28 4.54
CA ILE A 5 12.89 3.02 3.16
C ILE A 5 13.66 4.21 2.59
N PHE A 6 13.18 5.43 2.84
CA PHE A 6 13.82 6.65 2.37
C PHE A 6 14.82 7.25 3.38
N ALA A 7 15.18 6.53 4.43
CA ALA A 7 16.06 7.02 5.51
C ALA A 7 15.64 8.40 6.04
N HIS A 8 14.32 8.62 6.12
CA HIS A 8 13.67 9.87 6.52
C HIS A 8 14.03 11.10 5.67
N ARG A 9 14.58 10.92 4.46
CA ARG A 9 14.86 12.02 3.53
C ARG A 9 13.58 12.46 2.81
N GLY A 10 13.27 13.76 2.89
CA GLY A 10 12.10 14.34 2.22
C GLY A 10 10.76 13.99 2.89
N ILE A 11 10.78 13.52 4.13
CA ILE A 11 9.57 13.12 4.87
C ILE A 11 9.23 14.19 5.91
N SER A 12 8.03 14.78 5.79
CA SER A 12 7.50 15.76 6.75
C SER A 12 6.81 15.08 7.94
N GLN A 13 6.07 13.99 7.70
CA GLN A 13 5.33 13.25 8.72
C GLN A 13 5.47 11.74 8.50
N VAL A 14 5.55 10.99 9.61
CA VAL A 14 5.60 9.52 9.59
C VAL A 14 4.42 8.96 10.39
N ARG A 15 3.59 8.15 9.74
CA ARG A 15 2.50 7.40 10.38
C ARG A 15 2.83 5.90 10.35
N LYS A 16 2.63 5.23 11.49
CA LYS A 16 2.88 3.79 11.65
C LYS A 16 1.60 3.12 12.12
N ALA A 17 1.30 1.95 11.56
CA ALA A 17 0.24 1.08 12.05
C ALA A 17 0.65 -0.38 11.86
N ALA A 18 0.04 -1.26 12.64
CA ALA A 18 0.25 -2.70 12.54
C ALA A 18 -0.77 -3.30 11.56
N GLY A 19 -0.26 -3.85 10.47
CA GLY A 19 -1.04 -4.52 9.44
C GLY A 19 -1.73 -3.61 8.43
N ASN A 20 -2.17 -4.20 7.32
CA ASN A 20 -2.72 -3.47 6.18
C ASN A 20 -3.98 -2.67 6.52
N MET A 21 -4.89 -3.20 7.33
CA MET A 21 -6.16 -2.52 7.63
C MET A 21 -5.96 -1.28 8.49
N ALA A 22 -5.16 -1.38 9.56
CA ALA A 22 -4.84 -0.22 10.38
C ALA A 22 -3.98 0.79 9.61
N MET A 23 -3.14 0.32 8.66
CA MET A 23 -2.41 1.22 7.78
C MET A 23 -3.33 1.95 6.80
N PHE A 24 -4.40 1.29 6.35
CA PHE A 24 -5.43 1.91 5.51
C PHE A 24 -6.15 3.01 6.28
N ASP A 25 -6.49 2.78 7.56
CA ASP A 25 -7.11 3.79 8.42
C ASP A 25 -6.21 5.03 8.56
N GLN A 26 -4.90 4.84 8.75
CA GLN A 26 -3.94 5.93 8.79
C GLN A 26 -3.79 6.66 7.45
N ALA A 27 -3.90 5.94 6.33
CA ALA A 27 -3.89 6.54 5.00
C ALA A 27 -5.13 7.44 4.80
N LEU A 28 -6.31 6.97 5.19
CA LEU A 28 -7.55 7.74 5.13
C LEU A 28 -7.49 9.02 5.97
N VAL A 29 -6.94 8.92 7.19
CA VAL A 29 -6.70 10.10 8.05
C VAL A 29 -5.71 11.06 7.38
N ALA A 30 -4.63 10.55 6.79
CA ALA A 30 -3.67 11.39 6.08
C ALA A 30 -4.28 12.08 4.85
N MET A 31 -5.20 11.43 4.14
CA MET A 31 -5.95 12.04 3.02
C MET A 31 -6.87 13.17 3.50
N ASP A 32 -7.51 13.02 4.67
CA ASP A 32 -8.35 14.09 5.24
C ASP A 32 -7.52 15.31 5.64
N GLU A 33 -6.32 15.08 6.19
CA GLU A 33 -5.42 16.14 6.66
C GLU A 33 -4.59 16.79 5.52
N ALA A 34 -4.48 16.15 4.36
CA ALA A 34 -3.70 16.64 3.23
C ALA A 34 -4.25 17.94 2.64
N THR A 35 -3.32 18.82 2.29
CA THR A 35 -3.55 20.11 1.63
C THR A 35 -2.91 20.15 0.25
N ASP A 36 -3.23 21.18 -0.54
CA ASP A 36 -2.73 21.34 -1.90
C ASP A 36 -1.19 21.25 -1.96
N GLY A 37 -0.70 20.33 -2.80
CA GLY A 37 0.73 20.08 -2.99
C GLY A 37 1.33 18.99 -2.09
N ASP A 38 0.56 18.42 -1.16
CA ASP A 38 1.01 17.30 -0.33
C ASP A 38 1.08 15.98 -1.13
N LEU A 39 2.00 15.11 -0.71
CA LEU A 39 2.08 13.72 -1.17
C LEU A 39 1.82 12.78 0.01
N VAL A 40 0.67 12.10 -0.03
CA VAL A 40 0.38 10.99 0.89
C VAL A 40 0.92 9.70 0.29
N PHE A 41 1.95 9.12 0.92
CA PHE A 41 2.58 7.88 0.46
C PHE A 41 2.42 6.77 1.51
N ALA A 42 1.55 5.79 1.20
CA ALA A 42 1.31 4.62 2.04
C ALA A 42 1.95 3.34 1.47
N ASN A 43 2.41 2.46 2.35
CA ASN A 43 2.95 1.14 1.99
C ASN A 43 2.25 0.03 2.79
N PHE A 44 1.57 -0.87 2.09
CA PHE A 44 0.80 -1.99 2.64
C PHE A 44 1.64 -3.27 2.62
N VAL A 45 2.33 -3.55 3.72
CA VAL A 45 3.45 -4.48 3.69
C VAL A 45 3.08 -5.95 3.90
N ASP A 46 1.89 -6.24 4.44
CA ASP A 46 1.56 -7.61 4.82
C ASP A 46 1.53 -8.55 3.61
N PHE A 47 1.22 -8.03 2.42
CA PHE A 47 1.31 -8.75 1.15
C PHE A 47 2.67 -9.43 0.98
N ASP A 48 3.73 -8.74 1.35
CA ASP A 48 5.10 -9.23 1.27
C ASP A 48 5.49 -10.07 2.50
N THR A 49 5.35 -9.49 3.71
CA THR A 49 5.93 -10.08 4.93
C THR A 49 5.10 -11.22 5.52
N GLU A 50 3.77 -11.14 5.42
CA GLU A 50 2.88 -12.13 6.01
C GLU A 50 2.45 -13.21 5.01
N PHE A 51 2.36 -12.89 3.72
CA PHE A 51 1.78 -13.79 2.72
C PHE A 51 2.77 -14.23 1.63
N GLY A 52 3.46 -13.30 0.97
CA GLY A 52 4.38 -13.58 -0.13
C GLY A 52 5.56 -14.45 0.29
N HIS A 53 6.38 -13.99 1.24
CA HIS A 53 7.54 -14.74 1.74
C HIS A 53 7.18 -16.09 2.38
N ARG A 54 5.94 -16.21 2.90
CA ARG A 54 5.42 -17.44 3.51
C ARG A 54 4.76 -18.39 2.51
N ARG A 55 4.63 -18.00 1.24
CA ARG A 55 3.96 -18.77 0.19
C ARG A 55 2.52 -19.16 0.56
N ASP A 56 1.82 -18.25 1.23
CA ASP A 56 0.43 -18.44 1.63
C ASP A 56 -0.51 -17.84 0.59
N VAL A 57 -0.92 -18.66 -0.37
CA VAL A 57 -1.82 -18.27 -1.47
C VAL A 57 -3.18 -17.80 -0.95
N ALA A 58 -3.76 -18.52 0.02
CA ALA A 58 -5.08 -18.21 0.55
C ALA A 58 -5.07 -16.91 1.35
N GLY A 59 -4.04 -16.71 2.19
CA GLY A 59 -3.83 -15.47 2.93
C GLY A 59 -3.60 -14.28 2.01
N TYR A 60 -2.77 -14.43 0.97
CA TYR A 60 -2.52 -13.36 0.00
C TYR A 60 -3.82 -12.94 -0.71
N ALA A 61 -4.60 -13.92 -1.20
CA ALA A 61 -5.89 -13.65 -1.85
C ALA A 61 -6.86 -12.93 -0.91
N ALA A 62 -7.03 -13.42 0.32
CA ALA A 62 -7.90 -12.79 1.31
C ALA A 62 -7.46 -11.36 1.67
N ALA A 63 -6.16 -11.10 1.73
CA ALA A 63 -5.61 -9.78 1.99
C ALA A 63 -5.88 -8.81 0.82
N LEU A 64 -5.79 -9.28 -0.43
CA LEU A 64 -6.11 -8.48 -1.61
C LEU A 64 -7.60 -8.10 -1.62
N GLU A 65 -8.49 -9.06 -1.37
CA GLU A 65 -9.93 -8.79 -1.28
C GLU A 65 -10.27 -7.85 -0.12
N ALA A 66 -9.58 -7.98 1.03
CA ALA A 66 -9.77 -7.07 2.16
C ALA A 66 -9.33 -5.63 1.83
N PHE A 67 -8.22 -5.48 1.11
CA PHE A 67 -7.75 -4.19 0.62
C PHE A 67 -8.72 -3.59 -0.40
N ASP A 68 -9.15 -4.37 -1.39
CA ASP A 68 -10.09 -3.93 -2.43
C ASP A 68 -11.40 -3.40 -1.85
N ARG A 69 -11.97 -4.09 -0.85
CA ARG A 69 -13.18 -3.65 -0.14
C ARG A 69 -13.07 -2.27 0.51
N ARG A 70 -11.86 -1.80 0.83
CA ARG A 70 -11.60 -0.49 1.44
C ARG A 70 -11.41 0.62 0.40
N LEU A 71 -11.09 0.29 -0.85
CA LEU A 71 -10.85 1.29 -1.90
C LEU A 71 -11.97 2.32 -2.10
N PRO A 72 -13.28 1.95 -2.03
CA PRO A 72 -14.35 2.94 -2.10
C PRO A 72 -14.25 4.06 -1.05
N GLU A 73 -13.71 3.79 0.14
CA GLU A 73 -13.51 4.82 1.17
C GLU A 73 -12.45 5.84 0.75
N ALA A 74 -11.37 5.38 0.11
CA ALA A 74 -10.32 6.26 -0.42
C ALA A 74 -10.84 7.08 -1.60
N PHE A 75 -11.59 6.44 -2.52
CA PHE A 75 -12.18 7.14 -3.67
C PHE A 75 -13.14 8.25 -3.25
N ALA A 76 -13.94 8.02 -2.21
CA ALA A 76 -14.87 9.02 -1.68
C ALA A 76 -14.18 10.24 -1.04
N LYS A 77 -12.88 10.16 -0.73
CA LYS A 77 -12.10 11.26 -0.15
C LYS A 77 -11.35 12.11 -1.17
N LEU A 78 -11.23 11.65 -2.41
CA LEU A 78 -10.56 12.41 -3.46
C LEU A 78 -11.32 13.71 -3.74
N LYS A 79 -10.60 14.82 -3.71
CA LYS A 79 -11.08 16.16 -4.04
C LYS A 79 -10.75 16.45 -5.51
N GLN A 80 -11.39 17.49 -6.06
CA GLN A 80 -11.09 17.93 -7.42
C GLN A 80 -9.60 18.33 -7.53
N GLY A 81 -8.87 17.67 -8.45
CA GLY A 81 -7.45 17.92 -8.68
C GLY A 81 -6.52 16.93 -7.96
N ASP A 82 -7.05 16.07 -7.10
CA ASP A 82 -6.27 14.98 -6.49
C ASP A 82 -5.95 13.90 -7.53
N LEU A 83 -4.85 13.18 -7.32
CA LEU A 83 -4.48 12.00 -8.09
C LEU A 83 -4.16 10.86 -7.13
N LEU A 84 -4.87 9.75 -7.27
CA LEU A 84 -4.59 8.50 -6.58
C LEU A 84 -3.89 7.53 -7.54
N ILE A 85 -2.75 6.99 -7.11
CA ILE A 85 -1.99 5.97 -7.84
C ILE A 85 -1.83 4.74 -6.95
N LEU A 86 -2.20 3.58 -7.48
CA LEU A 86 -1.92 2.27 -6.90
C LEU A 86 -0.82 1.58 -7.72
N THR A 87 0.21 1.11 -7.03
CA THR A 87 1.34 0.38 -7.64
C THR A 87 1.95 -0.61 -6.64
N ALA A 88 2.79 -1.50 -7.16
CA ALA A 88 3.73 -2.31 -6.38
C ALA A 88 5.18 -1.92 -6.71
N ASP A 89 6.13 -2.40 -5.92
CA ASP A 89 7.57 -2.20 -6.08
C ASP A 89 8.28 -3.43 -6.69
N HIS A 90 7.76 -4.63 -6.44
CA HIS A 90 8.20 -5.89 -7.04
C HIS A 90 7.11 -6.96 -6.98
N GLY A 91 7.42 -8.19 -7.44
CA GLY A 91 6.58 -9.37 -7.24
C GLY A 91 6.99 -10.14 -5.97
N ASN A 92 6.06 -10.92 -5.43
CA ASN A 92 6.35 -11.96 -4.43
C ASN A 92 5.32 -13.09 -4.56
N ASP A 93 5.38 -13.82 -5.67
CA ASP A 93 4.42 -14.87 -6.05
C ASP A 93 4.30 -15.96 -4.95
N PRO A 94 3.14 -16.12 -4.29
CA PRO A 94 2.97 -17.09 -3.20
C PRO A 94 2.98 -18.55 -3.69
N THR A 95 2.98 -18.81 -5.00
CA THR A 95 3.13 -20.15 -5.60
C THR A 95 4.57 -20.46 -6.01
N TRP A 96 5.48 -19.49 -5.92
CA TRP A 96 6.86 -19.64 -6.33
C TRP A 96 7.66 -20.51 -5.36
N ARG A 97 8.69 -21.19 -5.87
CA ARG A 97 9.61 -21.98 -5.05
C ARG A 97 10.55 -21.08 -4.23
N GLY A 98 11.02 -21.59 -3.08
CA GLY A 98 11.85 -20.81 -2.16
C GLY A 98 11.04 -19.69 -1.50
N THR A 99 11.71 -18.71 -0.90
CA THR A 99 11.05 -17.69 -0.06
C THR A 99 11.37 -16.26 -0.49
N ASP A 100 12.11 -16.03 -1.57
CA ASP A 100 12.54 -14.68 -1.97
C ASP A 100 11.56 -14.02 -2.96
N HIS A 101 11.73 -12.73 -3.22
CA HIS A 101 10.96 -11.96 -4.19
C HIS A 101 11.06 -12.50 -5.62
N THR A 102 10.07 -12.15 -6.45
CA THR A 102 10.00 -12.49 -7.87
C THR A 102 10.13 -11.23 -8.73
N ARG A 103 10.86 -11.36 -9.85
CA ARG A 103 11.07 -10.26 -10.79
C ARG A 103 9.88 -10.15 -11.74
N GLU A 104 8.94 -9.28 -11.41
CA GLU A 104 7.69 -9.11 -12.14
C GLU A 104 7.48 -7.67 -12.63
N ARG A 105 6.58 -7.52 -13.60
CA ARG A 105 6.02 -6.21 -13.94
C ARG A 105 5.00 -5.85 -12.87
N ILE A 106 4.95 -4.58 -12.50
CA ILE A 106 4.01 -4.08 -11.51
C ILE A 106 2.80 -3.41 -12.18
N PRO A 107 1.60 -3.50 -11.59
CA PRO A 107 0.45 -2.73 -12.07
C PRO A 107 0.64 -1.25 -11.74
N VAL A 108 0.18 -0.37 -12.62
CA VAL A 108 0.04 1.07 -12.33
C VAL A 108 -1.38 1.45 -12.68
N ILE A 109 -2.16 1.83 -11.66
CA ILE A 109 -3.56 2.21 -11.81
C ILE A 109 -3.70 3.62 -11.25
N GLY A 110 -4.28 4.53 -12.03
CA GLY A 110 -4.47 5.93 -11.65
C GLY A 110 -5.92 6.38 -11.80
N THR A 111 -6.39 7.20 -10.85
CA THR A 111 -7.69 7.89 -10.92
C THR A 111 -7.59 9.25 -10.21
N GLY A 112 -8.36 10.23 -10.66
CA GLY A 112 -8.38 11.61 -10.14
C GLY A 112 -9.37 12.49 -10.88
#